data_AF-A0A7C3XLA1-F1
#
_entry.id   AF-A0A7C3XLA1-F1
#
_cell.length_a   1.000
_cell.length_b   1.000
_cell.length_c   1.000
_cell.angle_alpha   90.00
_cell.angle_beta   90.00
_cell.angle_gamma   90.00
#
_symmetry.space_group_name_H-M   'P 1'
#
loop_
_entity.id
_entity.type
_entity.pdbx_description
1 polymer ?
#
loop_
_entity_poly.entity_id
_entity_poly.type
_entity_poly.pdbx_seq_one_letter_code
_entity_poly.pdbx_strand_id
1 'polypeptide(L)'
;MIKLKSVKRTLNETILSFDYDLEDEILSVDIDEKDLNERLKLLRELLGRELTYQDLKDVIKSIIASVRKGKYEFPQRFDYSSLINMDLESQ
;
A
#
# COMPACT_ATOMS: atom_id res chain seq x y z
N MET A 1 -10.59 14.93 -4.22
CA MET A 1 -9.73 14.59 -5.38
C MET A 1 -8.60 13.67 -4.93
N ILE A 2 -8.01 12.90 -5.85
CA ILE A 2 -6.76 12.12 -5.65
C ILE A 2 -5.87 12.42 -6.85
N LYS A 3 -4.61 12.80 -6.62
CA LYS A 3 -3.66 13.16 -7.69
C LYS A 3 -2.27 12.62 -7.37
N LEU A 4 -1.61 12.02 -8.35
CA LEU A 4 -0.19 11.69 -8.21
C LEU A 4 0.62 12.99 -8.22
N LYS A 5 1.35 13.24 -7.13
CA LYS A 5 2.17 14.43 -6.90
C LYS A 5 3.58 14.23 -7.45
N SER A 6 4.20 13.12 -7.08
CA SER A 6 5.58 12.79 -7.46
C SER A 6 5.82 11.29 -7.49
N VAL A 7 6.77 10.88 -8.31
CA VAL A 7 7.35 9.54 -8.28
C VAL A 7 8.83 9.70 -7.98
N LYS A 8 9.28 9.16 -6.85
CA LYS A 8 10.69 9.13 -6.48
C LYS A 8 11.22 7.73 -6.73
N ARG A 9 12.28 7.62 -7.53
CA ARG A 9 13.00 6.36 -7.74
C ARG A 9 14.38 6.47 -7.12
N THR A 10 14.69 5.55 -6.23
CA THR A 10 16.03 5.30 -5.72
C THR A 10 16.53 3.97 -6.28
N LEU A 11 17.77 3.57 -5.98
CA LEU A 11 18.33 2.29 -6.47
C LEU A 11 17.52 1.06 -6.03
N ASN A 12 16.78 1.13 -4.92
CA ASN A 12 16.11 -0.02 -4.32
C ASN A 12 14.59 0.14 -4.16
N GLU A 13 14.05 1.34 -4.40
CA GLU A 13 12.67 1.69 -4.03
C GLU A 13 12.07 2.69 -5.02
N THR A 14 10.81 2.46 -5.36
CA THR A 14 9.98 3.43 -6.09
C THR A 14 8.86 3.86 -5.16
N ILE A 15 8.83 5.14 -4.81
CA ILE A 15 7.81 5.73 -3.94
C ILE A 15 6.91 6.62 -4.78
N LEU A 16 5.60 6.36 -4.73
CA LEU A 16 4.56 7.15 -5.36
C LEU A 16 3.86 8.02 -4.31
N SER A 17 4.03 9.33 -4.41
CA SER A 17 3.39 10.30 -3.53
C SER A 17 2.07 10.77 -4.15
N PHE A 18 0.96 10.63 -3.43
CA PHE A 18 -0.36 11.07 -3.86
C PHE A 18 -0.90 12.16 -2.94
N ASP A 19 -1.39 13.24 -3.53
CA ASP A 19 -2.18 14.24 -2.84
C ASP A 19 -3.67 13.85 -2.87
N TYR A 20 -4.36 14.02 -1.76
CA TYR A 20 -5.79 13.75 -1.63
C TYR A 20 -6.48 14.75 -0.71
N ASP A 21 -7.71 15.13 -1.04
CA ASP A 21 -8.50 16.02 -0.18
C ASP A 21 -9.10 15.26 1.00
N LEU A 22 -9.05 15.87 2.18
CA LEU A 22 -9.74 15.47 3.40
C LEU A 22 -10.25 16.74 4.11
N GLU A 23 -11.57 16.90 4.23
CA GLU A 23 -12.20 17.98 5.04
C GLU A 23 -11.60 19.38 4.83
N ASP A 24 -11.45 19.79 3.56
CA ASP A 24 -10.88 21.09 3.12
C ASP A 24 -9.35 21.20 3.17
N GLU A 25 -8.64 20.14 3.60
CA GLU A 25 -7.18 20.07 3.58
C GLU A 25 -6.67 19.13 2.47
N ILE A 26 -5.55 19.50 1.85
CA ILE A 26 -4.82 18.62 0.91
C ILE A 26 -3.73 17.89 1.68
N LEU A 27 -3.90 16.60 1.88
CA LEU A 27 -2.93 15.72 2.52
C LEU A 27 -2.16 14.91 1.48
N SER A 28 -0.94 14.52 1.82
CA SER A 28 -0.12 13.64 0.99
C SER A 28 0.02 12.26 1.63
N VAL A 29 0.03 11.21 0.82
CA VAL A 29 0.43 9.86 1.24
C VAL A 29 1.49 9.32 0.29
N ASP A 30 2.52 8.71 0.87
CA ASP A 30 3.54 7.97 0.13
C ASP A 30 3.17 6.48 0.10
N ILE A 31 3.18 5.90 -1.11
CA ILE A 31 2.90 4.48 -1.35
C ILE A 31 4.14 3.87 -1.99
N ASP A 32 4.68 2.80 -1.40
CA ASP A 32 5.77 2.03 -2.02
C ASP A 32 5.22 1.18 -3.18
N GLU A 33 5.95 1.15 -4.30
CA GLU A 33 5.60 0.37 -5.48
C GLU A 33 5.53 -1.14 -5.18
N LYS A 34 6.33 -1.66 -4.24
CA LYS A 34 6.29 -3.06 -3.80
C LYS A 34 4.96 -3.37 -3.11
N ASP A 35 4.54 -2.54 -2.16
CA ASP A 35 3.24 -2.65 -1.49
C ASP A 35 2.08 -2.63 -2.49
N LEU A 36 2.17 -1.73 -3.48
CA LEU A 36 1.19 -1.63 -4.54
C LEU A 36 1.17 -2.90 -5.42
N ASN A 37 2.34 -3.40 -5.79
CA ASN A 37 2.49 -4.63 -6.58
C ASN A 37 2.00 -5.88 -5.84
N GLU A 38 2.23 -5.98 -4.54
CA GLU A 38 1.71 -7.09 -3.73
C GLU A 38 0.19 -7.10 -3.69
N ARG A 39 -0.44 -5.94 -3.49
CA ARG A 39 -1.90 -5.80 -3.54
C ARG A 39 -2.47 -6.14 -4.91
N LEU A 40 -1.79 -5.72 -5.98
CA LEU A 40 -2.17 -6.08 -7.35
C LEU A 40 -2.02 -7.57 -7.59
N LYS A 41 -0.93 -8.20 -7.14
CA LYS A 41 -0.73 -9.65 -7.26
C LYS A 41 -1.89 -10.41 -6.60
N LEU A 42 -2.24 -10.06 -5.36
CA LEU A 42 -3.38 -10.64 -4.64
C LEU A 42 -4.70 -10.43 -5.40
N LEU A 43 -4.93 -9.23 -5.95
CA LEU A 43 -6.11 -8.93 -6.74
C LEU A 43 -6.17 -9.79 -8.03
N ARG A 44 -5.03 -10.00 -8.69
CA ARG A 44 -4.93 -10.85 -9.89
C ARG A 44 -5.27 -12.29 -9.56
N GLU A 45 -4.73 -12.81 -8.45
CA GLU A 45 -5.01 -14.17 -7.97
C GLU A 45 -6.49 -14.35 -7.62
N LEU A 46 -7.12 -13.32 -7.03
CA LEU A 46 -8.54 -13.35 -6.69
C LEU A 46 -9.45 -13.29 -7.93
N LEU A 47 -9.12 -12.44 -8.91
CA LEU A 47 -9.96 -12.22 -10.09
C LEU A 47 -9.76 -13.28 -11.19
N GLY A 48 -8.63 -14.00 -11.17
CA GLY A 48 -8.31 -15.02 -12.17
C GLY A 48 -8.12 -14.48 -13.60
N ARG A 49 -7.95 -13.16 -13.76
CA ARG A 49 -7.72 -12.48 -15.05
C ARG A 49 -6.57 -11.49 -14.94
N GLU A 50 -6.05 -11.07 -16.10
CA GLU A 50 -5.12 -9.96 -16.14
C GLU A 50 -5.74 -8.66 -15.61
N LEU A 51 -4.91 -7.88 -14.93
CA LEU A 51 -5.32 -6.61 -14.36
C LEU A 51 -5.29 -5.53 -15.43
N THR A 52 -6.28 -4.67 -15.38
CA THR A 52 -6.40 -3.49 -16.24
C THR A 52 -5.87 -2.27 -15.51
N TYR A 53 -5.65 -1.19 -16.28
CA TYR A 53 -5.34 0.11 -15.72
C TYR A 53 -6.42 0.65 -14.78
N GLN A 54 -7.68 0.19 -14.94
CA GLN A 54 -8.77 0.52 -14.04
C GLN A 54 -8.59 -0.15 -12.68
N ASP A 55 -8.20 -1.43 -12.66
CA ASP A 55 -7.93 -2.18 -11.42
C ASP A 55 -6.81 -1.50 -10.61
N LEU A 56 -5.74 -1.05 -11.27
CA LEU A 56 -4.68 -0.25 -10.66
C LEU A 56 -5.21 1.02 -9.97
N LYS A 57 -6.05 1.79 -10.67
CA LYS A 57 -6.66 3.00 -10.11
C LYS A 57 -7.53 2.68 -8.89
N ASP A 58 -8.28 1.59 -8.93
CA ASP A 58 -9.17 1.22 -7.84
C ASP A 58 -8.41 0.70 -6.62
N VAL A 59 -7.27 0.02 -6.80
CA VAL A 59 -6.34 -0.30 -5.70
C VAL A 59 -5.79 0.98 -5.06
N ILE A 60 -5.29 1.94 -5.85
CA ILE A 60 -4.77 3.21 -5.33
C ILE A 60 -5.86 3.98 -4.56
N LYS A 61 -7.08 4.07 -5.10
CA LYS A 61 -8.22 4.68 -4.41
C LYS A 61 -8.53 3.97 -3.10
N SER A 62 -8.49 2.64 -3.08
CA SER A 62 -8.75 1.83 -1.89
C SER A 62 -7.71 2.07 -0.78
N ILE A 63 -6.43 2.17 -1.16
CA ILE A 63 -5.33 2.54 -0.26
C ILE A 63 -5.62 3.91 0.35
N ILE A 64 -5.84 4.93 -0.47
CA ILE A 64 -6.05 6.31 -0.01
C ILE A 64 -7.35 6.43 0.80
N ALA A 65 -8.41 5.72 0.42
CA ALA A 65 -9.65 5.67 1.20
C ALA A 65 -9.44 5.03 2.58
N SER A 66 -8.55 4.05 2.70
CA SER A 66 -8.18 3.44 3.98
C SER A 66 -7.39 4.43 4.84
N VAL A 67 -6.47 5.19 4.25
CA VAL A 67 -5.74 6.28 4.92
C VAL A 67 -6.72 7.36 5.42
N ARG A 68 -7.64 7.82 4.56
CA ARG A 68 -8.68 8.80 4.93
C ARG A 68 -9.55 8.36 6.10
N LYS A 69 -9.83 7.07 6.20
CA LYS A 69 -10.63 6.49 7.30
C LYS A 69 -9.82 6.28 8.58
N GLY A 70 -8.55 6.69 8.63
CA GLY A 70 -7.64 6.42 9.74
C GLY A 70 -7.25 4.94 9.87
N LYS A 71 -7.55 4.09 8.87
CA LYS A 71 -7.37 2.63 8.95
C LYS A 71 -5.96 2.15 8.58
N TYR A 72 -4.96 3.00 8.71
CA TYR A 72 -3.55 2.59 8.67
C TYR A 72 -2.95 2.46 10.08
N GLU A 73 -3.78 2.22 11.09
CA GLU A 73 -3.31 1.47 12.25
C GLU A 73 -3.20 0.01 11.81
N PHE A 74 -1.99 -0.49 11.54
CA PHE A 74 -1.74 -1.90 11.83
C PHE A 74 -2.20 -2.08 13.28
N PRO A 75 -3.26 -2.86 13.57
CA PRO A 75 -3.86 -2.88 14.90
C PRO A 75 -2.89 -3.38 15.97
N GLN A 76 -1.77 -3.97 15.56
CA GLN A 76 -0.66 -4.37 16.42
C GLN A 76 0.68 -4.07 15.74
N ARG A 77 1.55 -3.33 16.43
CA ARG A 77 2.99 -3.50 16.27
C ARG A 77 3.35 -4.82 16.95
N PHE A 78 3.70 -5.83 16.16
CA PHE A 78 4.24 -7.06 16.70
C PHE A 78 5.68 -6.81 17.15
N ASP A 79 6.00 -7.16 18.39
CA ASP A 79 7.39 -7.23 18.83
C ASP A 79 8.02 -8.50 18.24
N TYR A 80 8.75 -8.33 17.14
CA TYR A 80 9.43 -9.44 16.45
C TYR A 80 10.70 -9.90 17.18
N SER A 81 11.08 -9.24 18.28
CA SER A 81 12.23 -9.64 19.09
C SER A 81 12.09 -11.07 19.62
N SER A 82 10.85 -11.51 19.82
CA SER A 82 10.52 -12.88 20.25
C SER A 82 10.70 -13.95 19.17
N LEU A 83 10.93 -13.58 17.91
CA LEU A 83 11.22 -14.50 16.81
C LEU A 83 12.72 -14.68 16.55
N ILE A 84 13.58 -13.94 17.25
CA ILE A 84 15.04 -14.06 17.11
C ILE A 84 15.48 -15.43 17.67
N ASN A 85 16.16 -16.23 16.85
CA ASN A 85 16.54 -17.63 17.12
C ASN A 85 15.35 -18.62 17.22
N MET A 86 14.15 -18.17 16.81
CA MET A 86 12.99 -18.99 16.44
C MET A 86 13.30 -19.94 15.27
N ASP A 87 13.39 -21.26 15.44
CA ASP A 87 13.30 -22.17 14.29
C ASP A 87 11.82 -22.23 13.86
N LEU A 88 11.47 -21.50 12.79
CA LEU A 88 10.09 -21.32 12.33
C LEU A 88 9.55 -22.53 11.52
N GLU A 89 10.36 -23.58 11.37
CA GLU A 89 10.02 -24.80 10.61
C GLU A 89 9.95 -26.07 11.48
N SER A 90 10.32 -26.00 12.76
CA SER A 90 10.17 -27.12 13.70
C SER A 90 8.72 -27.24 14.19
N GLN A 91 8.02 -28.27 13.72
CA GLN A 91 6.72 -28.71 14.25
C GLN A 91 6.84 -29.40 15.61
#